data_AF-A0A814UC02-F1
#
_entry.id   AF-A0A814UC02-F1
#
_cell.length_a   1.000
_cell.length_b   1.000
_cell.length_c   1.000
_cell.angle_alpha   90.00
_cell.angle_beta   90.00
_cell.angle_gamma   90.00
#
_symmetry.space_group_name_H-M   'P 1'
#
loop_
_entity.id
_entity.type
_entity.pdbx_description
1 polymer ?
#
loop_
_entity_poly.entity_id
_entity_poly.type
_entity_poly.pdbx_seq_one_letter_code
_entity_poly.pdbx_strand_id
1 'polypeptide(L)'
;MWFDKKTNDIFWHIECQFFINTFYTWTITNLSTNETTLSNIFKKFHNYLNETSNINDELILLKLKNFSHEQQISIYIENFGQKRKQFGKYEKCSFNTIIDLFHERIFIEYPILFISLINYENNMKENLYKKKISN
;
A
#
# COMPACT_ATOMS: atom_id res chain seq x y z
N MET A 1 -0.42 14.34 -3.90
CA MET A 1 0.49 14.54 -5.04
C MET A 1 0.89 16.00 -5.10
N TRP A 2 2.15 16.33 -5.34
CA TRP A 2 2.54 17.68 -5.73
C TRP A 2 3.56 17.64 -6.86
N PHE A 3 3.63 18.76 -7.59
CA PHE A 3 4.55 18.95 -8.69
C PHE A 3 5.67 19.90 -8.24
N ASP A 4 6.91 19.46 -8.30
CA ASP A 4 8.06 20.33 -8.04
C ASP A 4 8.50 21.01 -9.34
N LYS A 5 8.37 22.34 -9.37
CA LYS A 5 8.74 23.16 -10.52
C LYS A 5 10.25 23.19 -10.76
N LYS A 6 11.09 22.92 -9.75
CA LYS A 6 12.55 22.96 -9.89
C LYS A 6 13.10 21.73 -10.61
N THR A 7 12.58 20.55 -10.26
CA THR A 7 13.02 19.28 -10.85
C THR A 7 12.14 18.85 -12.01
N ASN A 8 11.00 19.51 -12.22
CA ASN A 8 9.97 19.12 -13.21
C ASN A 8 9.42 17.71 -12.94
N ASP A 9 9.38 17.30 -11.67
CA ASP A 9 8.93 15.96 -11.25
C ASP A 9 7.63 16.02 -10.44
N ILE A 10 6.89 14.90 -10.51
CA ILE A 10 5.73 14.63 -9.66
C ILE A 10 6.18 13.80 -8.46
N PHE A 11 5.81 14.29 -7.29
CA PHE A 11 6.03 13.62 -6.01
C PHE A 11 4.72 13.13 -5.42
N TRP A 12 4.79 11.91 -4.90
CA TRP A 12 3.67 11.18 -4.37
C TRP A 12 3.73 11.11 -2.84
N HIS A 13 2.54 11.25 -2.26
CA HIS A 13 2.26 10.85 -0.89
C HIS A 13 1.42 9.58 -1.02
N ILE A 14 1.82 8.50 -0.36
CA ILE A 14 1.15 7.19 -0.45
C ILE A 14 1.04 6.65 0.98
N GLU A 15 -0.16 6.23 1.36
CA GLU A 15 -0.33 5.42 2.56
C GLU A 15 -0.25 3.94 2.18
N CYS A 16 0.45 3.16 2.98
CA CYS A 16 0.56 1.73 2.82
C CYS A 16 0.12 1.03 4.10
N GLN A 17 -0.65 -0.05 3.95
CA GLN A 17 -1.13 -0.89 5.04
C GLN A 17 -0.76 -2.34 4.75
N PHE A 18 0.16 -2.91 5.52
CA PHE A 18 0.57 -4.30 5.38
C PHE A 18 -0.23 -5.18 6.34
N PHE A 19 -0.79 -6.28 5.85
CA PHE A 19 -1.63 -7.20 6.61
C PHE A 19 -0.96 -8.55 6.86
N ILE A 20 -1.00 -8.99 8.12
CA ILE A 20 -0.68 -10.37 8.55
C ILE A 20 -1.83 -10.89 9.43
N ASN A 21 -1.94 -10.34 10.63
CA ASN A 21 -2.99 -10.56 11.60
C ASN A 21 -3.77 -9.26 11.85
N THR A 22 -3.06 -8.14 11.82
CA THR A 22 -3.57 -6.76 11.87
C THR A 22 -2.92 -5.95 10.75
N PHE A 23 -3.44 -4.74 10.53
CA PHE A 23 -2.83 -3.78 9.60
C PHE A 23 -1.70 -3.01 10.28
N TYR A 24 -0.54 -3.01 9.63
CA TYR A 24 0.61 -2.17 9.95
C TYR A 24 0.66 -1.04 8.93
N THR A 25 0.41 0.19 9.39
CA THR A 25 0.28 1.36 8.52
C THR A 25 1.56 2.20 8.55
N TRP A 26 2.03 2.61 7.37
CA TRP A 26 3.07 3.62 7.23
C TRP A 26 2.76 4.53 6.04
N THR A 27 3.33 5.72 6.05
CA THR A 27 3.19 6.68 4.96
C THR A 27 4.53 6.92 4.29
N ILE A 28 4.50 7.03 2.97
CA ILE A 28 5.66 7.39 2.15
C ILE A 28 5.39 8.78 1.59
N THR A 29 6.27 9.72 1.93
CA THR A 29 6.24 11.10 1.43
C THR A 29 7.40 11.34 0.46
N ASN A 30 7.28 12.39 -0.35
CA ASN A 30 8.30 12.83 -1.31
C ASN A 30 8.77 11.70 -2.25
N LEU A 31 7.88 10.77 -2.63
CA LEU A 31 8.27 9.67 -3.52
C LEU A 31 8.21 10.13 -4.97
N SER A 32 9.35 10.17 -5.65
CA SER A 32 9.37 10.54 -7.07
C SER A 32 8.69 9.45 -7.90
N THR A 33 8.21 9.83 -9.08
CA THR A 33 7.49 8.93 -9.98
C THR A 33 8.28 7.66 -10.31
N ASN A 34 9.57 7.79 -10.61
CA ASN A 34 10.44 6.66 -10.94
C ASN A 34 10.76 5.78 -9.72
N GLU A 35 10.59 6.30 -8.51
CA GLU A 35 10.80 5.55 -7.27
C GLU A 35 9.55 4.78 -6.81
N THR A 36 8.41 4.94 -7.48
CA THR A 36 7.16 4.21 -7.17
C THR A 36 7.21 2.74 -7.59
N THR A 37 8.36 2.07 -7.55
CA THR A 37 8.46 0.63 -7.79
C THR A 37 8.16 -0.15 -6.52
N LEU A 38 7.68 -1.37 -6.67
CA LEU A 38 7.35 -2.24 -5.55
C LEU A 38 8.58 -2.55 -4.66
N SER A 39 9.72 -2.87 -5.28
CA SER A 39 11.01 -3.00 -4.61
C SER A 39 11.37 -1.79 -3.72
N ASN A 40 11.15 -0.57 -4.20
CA ASN A 40 11.42 0.64 -3.42
C ASN A 40 10.42 0.84 -2.27
N ILE A 41 9.14 0.56 -2.48
CA ILE A 41 8.14 0.57 -1.39
C ILE A 41 8.59 -0.39 -0.29
N PHE A 42 9.02 -1.60 -0.65
CA PHE A 42 9.46 -2.58 0.33
C PHE A 42 10.73 -2.19 1.04
N LYS A 43 11.70 -1.61 0.34
CA LYS A 43 12.88 -1.04 0.99
C LYS A 43 12.49 0.01 2.04
N LYS A 44 11.54 0.89 1.72
CA LYS A 44 11.03 1.90 2.67
C LYS A 44 10.26 1.25 3.83
N PHE A 45 9.50 0.20 3.57
CA PHE A 45 8.83 -0.58 4.61
C PHE A 45 9.80 -1.26 5.57
N HIS A 46 10.86 -1.89 5.06
CA HIS A 46 11.89 -2.52 5.90
C HIS A 46 12.63 -1.50 6.77
N ASN A 47 12.91 -0.31 6.22
CA ASN A 47 13.46 0.80 7.01
C ASN A 47 12.49 1.23 8.12
N TYR A 48 11.21 1.41 7.78
CA TYR A 48 10.17 1.70 8.77
C TYR A 48 10.13 0.64 9.88
N LEU A 49 10.18 -0.65 9.56
CA LEU A 49 10.21 -1.71 10.57
C LEU A 49 11.48 -1.72 11.44
N ASN A 50 12.60 -1.25 10.91
CA ASN A 50 13.84 -1.12 11.69
C ASN A 50 13.81 0.09 12.63
N GLU A 51 13.13 1.17 12.23
CA GLU A 51 12.98 2.39 13.02
C GLU A 51 11.86 2.28 14.07
N THR A 52 10.85 1.43 13.82
CA THR A 52 9.67 1.30 14.68
C THR A 52 9.81 0.11 15.62
N SER A 53 10.01 0.39 16.92
CA SER A 53 10.17 -0.62 17.98
C SER A 53 8.86 -1.20 18.54
N ASN A 54 7.70 -0.78 18.03
CA ASN A 54 6.38 -1.12 18.60
C ASN A 54 5.80 -2.48 18.17
N ILE A 55 6.55 -3.29 17.43
CA ILE A 55 6.10 -4.63 17.04
C ILE A 55 6.62 -5.62 18.10
N ASN A 56 5.76 -5.92 19.08
CA ASN A 56 6.08 -6.85 20.18
C ASN A 56 6.22 -8.32 19.74
N ASP A 57 5.93 -8.64 18.48
CA ASP A 57 6.03 -9.99 17.94
C ASP A 57 7.26 -10.11 17.04
N GLU A 58 8.37 -10.57 17.62
CA GLU A 58 9.64 -10.79 16.93
C GLU A 58 9.49 -11.74 15.73
N LEU A 59 8.57 -12.70 15.80
CA LEU A 59 8.35 -13.69 14.75
C LEU A 59 7.64 -13.05 13.54
N ILE A 60 6.69 -12.14 13.79
CA ILE A 60 6.08 -11.29 12.76
C ILE A 60 7.11 -10.35 12.15
N LEU A 61 7.91 -9.68 12.97
CA LEU A 61 8.96 -8.78 12.51
C LEU A 61 9.95 -9.51 11.60
N LEU A 62 10.35 -10.73 11.96
CA LEU A 62 11.29 -11.56 11.20
C LEU A 62 10.68 -12.03 9.88
N LYS A 63 9.38 -12.40 9.85
CA LYS A 63 8.65 -12.70 8.62
C LYS A 63 8.57 -11.48 7.70
N LEU A 64 8.31 -10.30 8.27
CA LEU A 64 8.22 -9.06 7.51
C LEU A 64 9.57 -8.63 6.94
N LYS A 65 10.66 -8.71 7.73
CA LYS A 65 12.04 -8.34 7.31
C LYS A 65 12.63 -9.27 6.25
N ASN A 66 12.32 -10.56 6.33
CA ASN A 66 12.85 -11.56 5.39
C ASN A 66 11.99 -11.72 4.13
N PHE A 67 10.90 -10.96 4.01
CA PHE A 67 10.11 -10.94 2.80
C PHE A 67 10.87 -10.20 1.67
N SER A 68 11.25 -10.95 0.63
CA SER A 68 12.08 -10.45 -0.47
C SER A 68 11.48 -10.67 -1.86
N HIS A 69 10.39 -11.43 -1.98
CA HIS A 69 9.86 -11.85 -3.29
C HIS A 69 8.51 -11.22 -3.61
N GLU A 70 8.51 -10.28 -4.56
CA GLU A 70 7.31 -9.62 -5.10
C GLU A 70 6.24 -10.61 -5.58
N GLN A 71 6.61 -11.83 -5.98
CA GLN A 71 5.67 -12.87 -6.40
C GLN A 71 4.83 -13.46 -5.26
N GLN A 72 5.19 -13.20 -4.00
CA GLN A 72 4.53 -13.76 -2.83
C GLN A 72 3.56 -12.77 -2.15
N ILE A 73 3.30 -11.62 -2.77
CA ILE A 73 2.36 -10.62 -2.25
C ILE A 73 1.13 -10.46 -3.13
N SER A 74 0.09 -9.95 -2.49
CA SER A 74 -1.05 -9.36 -3.14
C SER A 74 -1.16 -7.89 -2.75
N ILE A 75 -1.39 -7.04 -3.76
CA ILE A 75 -1.60 -5.62 -3.57
C ILE A 75 -3.00 -5.28 -4.03
N TYR A 76 -3.69 -4.55 -3.17
CA TYR A 76 -4.99 -3.98 -3.38
C TYR A 76 -4.92 -2.47 -3.26
N ILE A 77 -5.70 -1.78 -4.08
CA ILE A 77 -5.87 -0.33 -3.96
C ILE A 77 -7.34 -0.03 -3.77
N GLU A 78 -7.64 0.94 -2.90
CA GLU A 78 -9.00 1.46 -2.78
C GLU A 78 -9.29 2.42 -3.93
N ASN A 79 -10.38 2.15 -4.66
CA ASN A 79 -10.88 3.02 -5.72
C ASN A 79 -12.26 3.57 -5.34
N PHE A 80 -12.42 4.89 -5.40
CA PHE A 80 -13.69 5.57 -5.12
C PHE A 80 -14.59 5.72 -6.37
N GLY A 81 -14.10 5.31 -7.55
CA GLY A 81 -14.88 5.18 -8.79
C GLY A 81 -15.32 6.50 -9.46
N GLN A 82 -15.50 6.50 -10.78
CA GLN A 82 -15.94 7.67 -11.56
C GLN A 82 -17.45 7.97 -11.48
N LYS A 83 -18.28 7.03 -11.00
CA LYS A 83 -19.75 7.18 -10.92
C LYS A 83 -20.24 6.95 -9.50
N ARG A 84 -20.32 8.02 -8.69
CA ARG A 84 -21.15 8.32 -7.48
C ARG A 84 -21.71 7.20 -6.56
N LYS A 85 -21.40 5.91 -6.73
CA LYS A 85 -22.00 4.75 -6.04
C LYS A 85 -21.03 3.58 -5.79
N GLN A 86 -19.76 3.68 -6.19
CA GLN A 86 -18.75 2.64 -5.94
C GLN A 86 -17.73 3.10 -4.89
N PHE A 87 -18.22 3.36 -3.67
CA PHE A 87 -17.34 3.65 -2.55
C PHE A 87 -16.62 2.35 -2.12
N GLY A 88 -15.28 2.37 -2.14
CA GLY A 88 -14.42 1.36 -1.50
C GLY A 88 -14.24 0.03 -2.24
N LYS A 89 -14.15 0.02 -3.58
CA LYS A 89 -13.81 -1.24 -4.26
C LYS A 89 -12.30 -1.48 -4.11
N TYR A 90 -11.92 -2.62 -3.57
CA TYR A 90 -10.53 -3.05 -3.48
C TYR A 90 -10.20 -3.89 -4.71
N GLU A 91 -9.22 -3.47 -5.50
CA GLU A 91 -8.82 -4.13 -6.75
C GLU A 91 -7.44 -4.74 -6.63
N LYS A 92 -7.31 -6.05 -6.91
CA LYS A 92 -6.01 -6.72 -7.00
C LYS A 92 -5.28 -6.19 -8.22
N CYS A 93 -4.02 -5.76 -8.05
CA CYS A 93 -3.29 -5.18 -9.16
C CYS A 93 -1.87 -5.75 -9.30
N SER A 94 -1.44 -5.92 -10.55
CA SER A 94 -0.04 -6.08 -10.95
C SER A 94 0.42 -4.81 -11.67
N PHE A 95 1.61 -4.32 -11.38
CA PHE A 95 2.12 -3.07 -11.93
C PHE A 95 3.64 -3.08 -12.02
N ASN A 96 4.19 -2.27 -12.92
CA ASN A 96 5.63 -2.00 -12.96
C ASN A 96 5.99 -0.81 -12.06
N THR A 97 5.12 0.20 -12.06
CA THR A 97 5.17 1.35 -11.12
C THR A 97 3.81 1.56 -10.49
N ILE A 98 3.73 2.01 -9.23
CA ILE A 98 2.44 2.26 -8.56
C ILE A 98 1.62 3.29 -9.34
N ILE A 99 2.25 4.13 -10.17
CA ILE A 99 1.53 5.10 -11.01
C ILE A 99 0.62 4.41 -12.03
N ASP A 100 0.99 3.22 -12.50
CA ASP A 100 0.11 2.38 -13.32
C ASP A 100 -1.20 2.06 -12.57
N LEU A 101 -1.13 2.02 -11.22
CA LEU A 101 -2.31 1.88 -10.35
C LEU A 101 -3.08 3.18 -10.16
N PHE A 102 -2.51 4.33 -10.46
CA PHE A 102 -3.18 5.62 -10.25
C PHE A 102 -3.90 6.11 -11.49
N HIS A 103 -3.47 5.64 -12.67
CA HIS A 103 -4.19 5.91 -13.92
C HIS A 103 -5.66 5.46 -13.80
N GLU A 104 -6.57 6.40 -14.09
CA GLU A 104 -8.04 6.23 -14.09
C GLU A 104 -8.72 6.01 -12.72
N ARG A 105 -7.99 6.14 -11.60
CA ARG A 105 -8.56 6.00 -10.25
C ARG A 105 -8.78 7.34 -9.57
N ILE A 106 -9.76 7.39 -8.67
CA ILE A 106 -10.06 8.56 -7.84
C ILE A 106 -9.71 8.23 -6.39
N PHE A 107 -8.93 9.10 -5.77
CA PHE A 107 -8.49 9.00 -4.37
C PHE A 107 -8.94 10.23 -3.59
N ILE A 108 -9.12 10.07 -2.29
CA ILE A 108 -9.34 11.18 -1.36
C ILE A 108 -7.97 11.51 -0.77
N GLU A 109 -7.45 12.71 -1.07
CA GLU A 109 -6.12 13.23 -0.69
C GLU A 109 -4.92 12.48 -1.30
N TYR A 110 -4.81 11.18 -1.04
CA TYR A 110 -3.71 10.32 -1.50
C TYR A 110 -4.17 8.86 -1.66
N PRO A 111 -3.47 8.09 -2.51
CA PRO A 111 -3.72 6.66 -2.66
C PRO A 111 -3.34 5.86 -1.41
N ILE A 112 -4.14 4.82 -1.13
CA ILE A 112 -3.91 3.86 -0.05
C ILE A 112 -3.68 2.47 -0.66
N LEU A 113 -2.53 1.87 -0.37
CA LEU A 113 -2.16 0.52 -0.78
C LEU A 113 -2.38 -0.46 0.37
N PHE A 114 -3.12 -1.52 0.10
CA PHE A 114 -3.34 -2.65 1.00
C PHE A 114 -2.50 -3.83 0.52
N ILE A 115 -1.56 -4.26 1.34
CA ILE A 115 -0.52 -5.21 0.97
C ILE A 115 -0.63 -6.41 1.90
N SER A 116 -0.56 -7.63 1.37
CA SER A 116 -0.44 -8.83 2.19
C SER A 116 0.45 -9.85 1.51
N LEU A 117 0.97 -10.80 2.28
CA LEU A 117 1.42 -12.06 1.69
C LEU A 117 0.21 -12.80 1.08
N ILE A 118 0.44 -13.61 0.05
CA ILE A 118 -0.63 -14.38 -0.62
C ILE A 118 -1.38 -15.28 0.37
N ASN A 119 -0.68 -15.90 1.32
CA ASN A 119 -1.30 -16.75 2.33
C ASN A 119 -2.21 -16.00 3.33
N TYR A 120 -2.08 -14.67 3.45
CA TYR A 120 -2.96 -13.82 4.27
C TYR A 120 -4.00 -13.03 3.44
N GLU A 121 -4.02 -13.19 2.11
CA GLU A 121 -4.87 -12.39 1.22
C GLU A 121 -6.36 -12.51 1.55
N ASN A 122 -6.85 -13.72 1.85
CA ASN A 122 -8.26 -13.94 2.18
C ASN A 122 -8.64 -13.26 3.50
N ASN A 123 -7.79 -13.36 4.52
CA ASN A 123 -8.01 -12.73 5.82
C ASN A 123 -7.99 -11.20 5.71
N MET A 124 -7.10 -10.65 4.87
CA MET A 124 -7.07 -9.22 4.58
C MET A 124 -8.38 -8.78 3.94
N LYS A 125 -8.84 -9.49 2.90
CA LYS A 125 -10.13 -9.19 2.23
C LYS A 125 -11.26 -9.18 3.24
N GLU A 126 -11.38 -10.22 4.06
CA GLU A 126 -12.43 -10.25 5.09
C GLU A 126 -12.40 -9.03 6.00
N ASN A 127 -11.22 -8.59 6.45
CA ASN A 127 -11.09 -7.39 7.28
C ASN A 127 -11.52 -6.11 6.53
N LEU A 128 -11.11 -5.97 5.26
CA LEU A 128 -11.48 -4.85 4.41
C LEU A 128 -13.00 -4.78 4.17
N TYR A 129 -13.64 -5.92 3.91
CA TYR A 129 -15.06 -5.98 3.60
C TYR A 129 -15.97 -5.97 4.85
N LYS A 130 -15.51 -6.50 6.00
CA LYS A 130 -16.24 -6.43 7.29
C LYS A 130 -16.42 -4.99 7.77
N LYS A 131 -15.39 -4.14 7.59
CA LYS A 131 -15.40 -2.71 7.98
C LYS A 131 -16.53 -1.89 7.33
N LYS A 132 -17.10 -2.36 6.22
CA LYS A 132 -18.18 -1.67 5.49
C LYS A 132 -19.58 -1.93 6.03
N ILE A 133 -19.79 -3.02 6.77
CA ILE A 133 -21.14 -3.42 7.24
C ILE A 133 -21.49 -2.72 8.56
N SER A 134 -20.53 -2.06 9.21
CA SER A 134 -20.66 -1.44 10.52
C SER A 134 -20.90 0.08 10.51
N ASN A 135 -21.32 0.67 9.38
CA ASN A 135 -21.72 2.08 9.27
C ASN A 135 -23.18 2.25 8.89
#